data_AF-A0A9X3CZN7-F1
#
_entry.id   AF-A0A9X3CZN7-F1
#
_cell.length_a   1.000
_cell.length_b   1.000
_cell.length_c   1.000
_cell.angle_alpha   90.00
_cell.angle_beta   90.00
_cell.angle_gamma   90.00
#
_symmetry.space_group_name_H-M   'P 1'
#
loop_
_entity.id
_entity.type
_entity.pdbx_description
1 polymer ?
#
loop_
_entity_poly.entity_id
_entity_poly.type
_entity_poly.pdbx_seq_one_letter_code
_entity_poly.pdbx_strand_id
1 'polypeptide(L)'
;MANLKESFTILKMNKFLSKLLLPIAIATVSISCNGQNSTPELALRDCINEKVNHNIKEYTGKPEFDFFEFSLEAEKILLTNGLIANNRKEEYLKLLKSIDSLSSENGIKAYNQLQALTDKYGFNYNLFVIVDGVLNQCPYKVYKSQQLKEDHLIYRQGKLVKELMDNGYYQEDQIEELFKEIDQKDFKNEVYKAPIIYLVLMNMDFRYDPNLKRKIDPSKIMGNE
;
A
#
# COMPACT_ATOMS: atom_id res chain seq x y z
N MET A 1 60.67 -54.50 -13.05
CA MET A 1 60.21 -53.32 -13.82
C MET A 1 58.75 -53.02 -13.49
N ALA A 2 58.49 -52.57 -12.27
CA ALA A 2 57.16 -52.15 -11.81
C ALA A 2 57.40 -51.05 -10.78
N ASN A 3 57.26 -49.77 -11.17
CA ASN A 3 57.08 -48.63 -10.26
C ASN A 3 57.12 -47.25 -10.97
N LEU A 4 56.56 -47.14 -12.18
CA LEU A 4 56.42 -45.83 -12.86
C LEU A 4 55.00 -45.49 -13.30
N LYS A 5 54.05 -46.44 -13.20
CA LYS A 5 52.64 -46.20 -13.57
C LYS A 5 51.78 -45.62 -12.43
N GLU A 6 52.13 -45.84 -11.16
CA GLU A 6 51.30 -45.36 -10.04
C GLU A 6 51.48 -43.86 -9.73
N SER A 7 52.68 -43.30 -9.94
CA SER A 7 52.94 -41.88 -9.67
C SER A 7 52.23 -40.91 -10.63
N PHE A 8 51.87 -41.36 -11.84
CA PHE A 8 51.17 -40.51 -12.81
C PHE A 8 49.66 -40.36 -12.52
N THR A 9 49.07 -41.29 -11.78
CA THR A 9 47.63 -41.27 -11.47
C THR A 9 47.33 -40.32 -10.30
N ILE A 10 48.22 -40.26 -9.30
CA ILE A 10 48.06 -39.40 -8.11
C ILE A 10 48.19 -37.91 -8.48
N LEU A 11 49.10 -37.56 -9.40
CA LEU A 11 49.28 -36.16 -9.81
C LEU A 11 48.11 -35.61 -10.66
N LYS A 12 47.40 -36.48 -11.39
CA LYS A 12 46.23 -36.09 -12.20
C LYS A 12 44.96 -35.88 -11.36
N MET A 13 44.77 -36.65 -10.29
CA MET A 13 43.64 -36.43 -9.37
C MET A 13 43.72 -35.08 -8.65
N ASN A 14 44.92 -34.58 -8.36
CA ASN A 14 45.11 -33.32 -7.63
C ASN A 14 44.75 -32.07 -8.48
N LYS A 15 44.96 -32.13 -9.81
CA LYS A 15 44.54 -31.06 -10.74
C LYS A 15 43.05 -31.10 -11.07
N PHE A 16 42.40 -32.25 -10.94
CA PHE A 16 40.96 -32.38 -11.19
C PHE A 16 40.15 -31.93 -9.97
N LEU A 17 40.58 -32.29 -8.76
CA LEU A 17 39.96 -31.83 -7.51
C LEU A 17 40.09 -30.31 -7.31
N SER A 18 41.23 -29.69 -7.64
CA SER A 18 41.36 -28.22 -7.50
C SER A 18 40.53 -27.43 -8.52
N LYS A 19 40.26 -28.00 -9.70
CA LYS A 19 39.38 -27.39 -10.72
C LYS A 19 37.89 -27.59 -10.45
N LEU A 20 37.52 -28.60 -9.67
CA LEU A 20 36.12 -28.87 -9.30
C LEU A 20 35.70 -28.12 -8.02
N LEU A 21 36.64 -27.89 -7.09
CA LEU A 21 36.35 -27.20 -5.82
C LEU A 21 36.28 -25.67 -5.96
N LEU A 22 36.98 -25.09 -6.94
CA LEU A 22 36.97 -23.65 -7.19
C LEU A 22 35.60 -23.08 -7.65
N PRO A 23 34.85 -23.71 -8.59
CA PRO A 23 33.52 -23.23 -8.96
C PRO A 23 32.47 -23.49 -7.87
N ILE A 24 32.66 -24.48 -6.98
CA ILE A 24 31.73 -24.76 -5.87
C ILE A 24 31.87 -23.70 -4.77
N ALA A 25 33.10 -23.26 -4.48
CA ALA A 25 33.33 -22.16 -3.52
C ALA A 25 32.76 -20.82 -4.02
N ILE A 26 32.81 -20.56 -5.34
CA ILE A 26 32.22 -19.36 -5.95
C ILE A 26 30.68 -19.44 -6.00
N ALA A 27 30.11 -20.64 -6.17
CA ALA A 27 28.66 -20.84 -6.14
C ALA A 27 28.05 -20.68 -4.74
N THR A 28 28.80 -20.94 -3.66
CA THR A 28 28.30 -20.76 -2.28
C THR A 28 28.30 -19.31 -1.78
N VAL A 29 29.03 -18.37 -2.41
CA VAL A 29 29.00 -16.95 -2.00
C VAL A 29 27.82 -16.20 -2.61
N SER A 30 27.22 -16.73 -3.67
CA SER A 30 26.12 -16.06 -4.40
C SER A 30 24.71 -16.42 -3.91
N ILE A 31 24.59 -17.32 -2.91
CA ILE A 31 23.29 -17.70 -2.30
C ILE A 31 23.10 -17.03 -0.93
N SER A 32 24.04 -16.18 -0.48
CA SER A 32 23.70 -15.19 0.52
C SER A 32 22.98 -14.05 -0.20
N CYS A 33 21.75 -14.33 -0.65
CA CYS A 33 20.75 -13.28 -0.81
C CYS A 33 20.68 -12.58 0.54
N ASN A 34 21.37 -11.45 0.60
CA ASN A 34 21.08 -10.32 1.45
C ASN A 34 19.67 -10.43 2.04
N GLY A 35 19.58 -10.98 3.25
CA GLY A 35 18.54 -10.60 4.20
C GLY A 35 18.79 -9.15 4.55
N GLN A 36 18.63 -8.24 3.59
CA GLN A 36 18.50 -6.83 3.87
C GLN A 36 17.23 -6.76 4.70
N ASN A 37 17.38 -6.53 5.99
CA ASN A 37 16.28 -6.11 6.84
C ASN A 37 15.72 -4.85 6.19
N SER A 38 14.68 -5.01 5.36
CA SER A 38 13.96 -3.88 4.80
C SER A 38 13.38 -3.11 5.96
N THR A 39 13.43 -1.78 5.88
CA THR A 39 12.75 -0.97 6.89
C THR A 39 11.27 -1.34 6.90
N PRO A 40 10.58 -1.20 8.04
CA PRO A 40 9.14 -1.49 8.11
C PRO A 40 8.35 -0.76 7.02
N GLU A 41 8.74 0.47 6.67
CA GLU A 41 8.14 1.26 5.59
C GLU A 41 8.35 0.65 4.21
N LEU A 42 9.57 0.18 3.91
CA LEU A 42 9.87 -0.47 2.63
C LEU A 42 9.11 -1.80 2.51
N ALA A 43 9.09 -2.59 3.60
CA ALA A 43 8.33 -3.84 3.65
C ALA A 43 6.83 -3.61 3.44
N LEU A 44 6.28 -2.52 3.98
CA LEU A 44 4.90 -2.13 3.79
C LEU A 44 4.62 -1.67 2.37
N ARG A 45 5.51 -0.85 1.80
CA ARG A 45 5.45 -0.44 0.39
C ARG A 45 5.39 -1.65 -0.54
N ASP A 46 6.34 -2.56 -0.38
CA ASP A 46 6.49 -3.74 -1.24
C ASP A 46 5.26 -4.65 -1.13
N CYS A 47 4.77 -4.89 0.09
CA CYS A 47 3.56 -5.67 0.31
C CYS A 47 2.34 -5.06 -0.41
N ILE A 48 2.15 -3.75 -0.27
CA ILE A 48 1.00 -3.06 -0.86
C ILE A 48 1.09 -3.12 -2.39
N ASN A 49 2.24 -2.81 -2.97
CA ASN A 49 2.43 -2.89 -4.42
C ASN A 49 2.22 -4.31 -4.94
N GLU A 50 2.76 -5.34 -4.27
CA GLU A 50 2.53 -6.75 -4.63
C GLU A 50 1.03 -7.07 -4.65
N LYS A 51 0.33 -6.73 -3.57
CA LYS A 51 -1.09 -7.06 -3.39
C LYS A 51 -1.99 -6.33 -4.38
N VAL A 52 -1.77 -5.02 -4.57
CA VAL A 52 -2.53 -4.19 -5.51
C VAL A 52 -2.34 -4.69 -6.94
N ASN A 53 -1.09 -4.91 -7.37
CA ASN A 53 -0.79 -5.33 -8.73
C ASN A 53 -1.26 -6.75 -9.04
N HIS A 54 -1.19 -7.67 -8.07
CA HIS A 54 -1.77 -8.99 -8.21
C HIS A 54 -3.26 -8.92 -8.57
N ASN A 55 -4.03 -8.15 -7.80
CA ASN A 55 -5.46 -7.98 -8.03
C ASN A 55 -5.75 -7.25 -9.36
N ILE A 56 -5.03 -6.17 -9.65
CA ILE A 56 -5.29 -5.37 -10.86
C ILE A 56 -5.01 -6.17 -12.13
N LYS A 57 -3.92 -6.94 -12.14
CA LYS A 57 -3.60 -7.86 -13.24
C LYS A 57 -4.68 -8.92 -13.42
N GLU A 58 -5.18 -9.50 -12.32
CA GLU A 58 -6.23 -10.53 -12.35
C GLU A 58 -7.58 -9.97 -12.85
N TYR A 59 -8.01 -8.81 -12.35
CA TYR A 59 -9.34 -8.26 -12.63
C TYR A 59 -9.43 -7.41 -13.90
N THR A 60 -8.35 -6.72 -14.27
CA THR A 60 -8.40 -5.71 -15.35
C THR A 60 -7.43 -5.99 -16.49
N GLY A 61 -6.45 -6.89 -16.30
CA GLY A 61 -5.40 -7.17 -17.29
C GLY A 61 -4.44 -6.00 -17.54
N LYS A 62 -4.49 -4.94 -16.73
CA LYS A 62 -3.63 -3.78 -16.89
C LYS A 62 -2.19 -4.01 -16.39
N PRO A 63 -1.22 -3.21 -16.87
CA PRO A 63 0.15 -3.25 -16.38
C PRO A 63 0.25 -2.93 -14.89
N GLU A 64 1.30 -3.46 -14.27
CA GLU A 64 1.67 -3.15 -12.89
C GLU A 64 2.08 -1.67 -12.75
N PHE A 65 1.83 -1.09 -11.58
CA PHE A 65 2.22 0.27 -11.24
C PHE A 65 2.56 0.42 -9.75
N ASP A 66 3.09 1.58 -9.37
CA ASP A 66 3.35 1.92 -7.98
C ASP A 66 2.13 2.62 -7.34
N PHE A 67 1.55 1.98 -6.31
CA PHE A 67 0.39 2.48 -5.58
C PHE A 67 0.64 3.83 -4.89
N PHE A 68 1.86 4.10 -4.44
CA PHE A 68 2.23 5.34 -3.78
C PHE A 68 2.37 6.47 -4.80
N GLU A 69 2.92 6.19 -5.99
CA GLU A 69 2.87 7.14 -7.11
C GLU A 69 1.42 7.48 -7.50
N PHE A 70 0.55 6.47 -7.63
CA PHE A 70 -0.89 6.69 -7.85
C PHE A 70 -1.51 7.57 -6.76
N SER A 71 -1.19 7.31 -5.49
CA SER A 71 -1.71 8.08 -4.35
C SER A 71 -1.23 9.54 -4.39
N LEU A 72 0.01 9.79 -4.79
CA LEU A 72 0.54 11.15 -4.96
C LEU A 72 -0.07 11.87 -6.17
N GLU A 73 -0.34 11.16 -7.28
CA GLU A 73 -1.10 11.73 -8.41
C GLU A 73 -2.51 12.14 -7.98
N ALA A 74 -3.17 11.33 -7.15
CA ALA A 74 -4.48 11.64 -6.59
C ALA A 74 -4.43 12.86 -5.65
N GLU A 75 -3.45 12.95 -4.76
CA GLU A 75 -3.23 14.14 -3.91
C GLU A 75 -3.06 15.42 -4.73
N LYS A 76 -2.32 15.35 -5.84
CA LYS A 76 -2.15 16.48 -6.74
C LYS A 76 -3.47 16.95 -7.34
N ILE A 77 -4.39 16.04 -7.66
CA ILE A 77 -5.74 16.39 -8.13
C ILE A 77 -6.50 17.14 -7.04
N LEU A 78 -6.44 16.68 -5.79
CA LEU A 78 -7.10 17.34 -4.65
C LEU A 78 -6.55 18.78 -4.45
N LEU A 79 -5.23 18.96 -4.50
CA LEU A 79 -4.57 20.26 -4.40
C LEU A 79 -4.96 21.18 -5.56
N THR A 80 -4.90 20.68 -6.80
CA THR A 80 -5.13 21.48 -8.01
C THR A 80 -6.57 21.98 -8.11
N ASN A 81 -7.53 21.22 -7.59
CA ASN A 81 -8.93 21.63 -7.53
C ASN A 81 -9.29 22.37 -6.24
N GLY A 82 -8.31 22.67 -5.37
CA GLY A 82 -8.51 23.43 -4.15
C GLY A 82 -9.38 22.72 -3.11
N LEU A 83 -9.46 21.39 -3.15
CA LEU A 83 -10.15 20.61 -2.12
C LEU A 83 -9.34 20.52 -0.83
N ILE A 84 -8.01 20.55 -0.96
CA ILE A 84 -7.05 20.75 0.14
C ILE A 84 -6.14 21.92 -0.22
N ALA A 85 -5.80 22.76 0.76
CA ALA A 85 -4.96 23.94 0.49
C ALA A 85 -3.46 23.61 0.39
N ASN A 86 -3.03 22.53 1.03
CA ASN A 86 -1.65 22.06 1.12
C ASN A 86 -1.63 20.58 1.55
N ASN A 87 -0.43 20.01 1.67
CA ASN A 87 -0.23 18.59 2.02
C ASN A 87 -0.08 18.34 3.53
N ARG A 88 -0.61 19.23 4.39
CA ARG A 88 -0.66 18.99 5.84
C ARG A 88 -1.87 18.13 6.20
N LYS A 89 -1.74 17.32 7.24
CA LYS A 89 -2.76 16.33 7.62
C LYS A 89 -4.11 16.98 7.94
N GLU A 90 -4.10 18.18 8.51
CA GLU A 90 -5.33 18.91 8.89
C GLU A 90 -6.22 19.22 7.69
N GLU A 91 -5.65 19.40 6.49
CA GLU A 91 -6.44 19.67 5.29
C GLU A 91 -7.24 18.44 4.84
N TYR A 92 -6.68 17.24 4.98
CA TYR A 92 -7.37 15.98 4.64
C TYR A 92 -8.48 15.69 5.65
N LEU A 93 -8.22 15.90 6.95
CA LEU A 93 -9.25 15.79 7.99
C LEU A 93 -10.40 16.78 7.74
N LYS A 94 -10.06 18.03 7.41
CA LYS A 94 -11.06 19.05 7.05
C LYS A 94 -11.87 18.63 5.82
N LEU A 95 -11.22 18.08 4.80
CA LEU A 95 -11.91 17.58 3.60
C LEU A 95 -12.87 16.45 3.96
N LEU A 96 -12.41 15.41 4.69
CA LEU A 96 -13.24 14.29 5.12
C LEU A 96 -14.48 14.76 5.90
N LYS A 97 -14.31 15.70 6.83
CA LYS A 97 -15.43 16.25 7.62
C LYS A 97 -16.42 17.08 6.82
N SER A 98 -16.00 17.65 5.69
CA SER A 98 -16.84 18.57 4.90
C SER A 98 -17.39 17.93 3.62
N ILE A 99 -16.95 16.73 3.25
CA ILE A 99 -17.21 16.13 1.94
C ILE A 99 -18.70 15.96 1.62
N ASP A 100 -19.52 15.64 2.62
CA ASP A 100 -20.97 15.51 2.44
C ASP A 100 -21.65 16.84 2.13
N SER A 101 -21.12 17.92 2.70
CA SER A 101 -21.58 19.29 2.47
C SER A 101 -21.04 19.92 1.18
N LEU A 102 -20.03 19.30 0.54
CA LEU A 102 -19.46 19.80 -0.71
C LEU A 102 -20.40 19.50 -1.89
N SER A 103 -21.30 20.42 -2.19
CA SER A 103 -21.94 20.52 -3.51
C SER A 103 -21.16 21.47 -4.43
N SER A 104 -19.82 21.45 -4.36
CA SER A 104 -18.99 22.39 -5.11
C SER A 104 -18.65 21.84 -6.50
N GLU A 105 -18.67 22.72 -7.49
CA GLU A 105 -18.19 22.45 -8.86
C GLU A 105 -16.78 21.83 -8.84
N ASN A 106 -15.92 22.30 -7.93
CA ASN A 106 -14.58 21.78 -7.71
C ASN A 106 -14.57 20.31 -7.25
N GLY A 107 -15.51 19.90 -6.40
CA GLY A 107 -15.65 18.51 -5.95
C GLY A 107 -15.99 17.57 -7.11
N ILE A 108 -16.95 17.95 -7.95
CA ILE A 108 -17.32 17.20 -9.15
C ILE A 108 -16.16 17.12 -10.14
N LYS A 109 -15.48 18.25 -10.37
CA LYS A 109 -14.32 18.32 -11.27
C LYS A 109 -13.18 17.42 -10.79
N ALA A 110 -12.85 17.48 -9.49
CA ALA A 110 -11.83 16.62 -8.90
C ALA A 110 -12.22 15.15 -9.00
N TYR A 111 -13.47 14.80 -8.69
CA TYR A 111 -13.98 13.44 -8.82
C TYR A 111 -13.84 12.88 -10.25
N ASN A 112 -14.21 13.65 -11.27
CA ASN A 112 -14.06 13.22 -12.66
C ASN A 112 -12.58 12.99 -13.04
N GLN A 113 -11.66 13.80 -12.52
CA GLN A 113 -10.22 13.60 -12.73
C GLN A 113 -9.70 12.37 -11.99
N LEU A 114 -10.19 12.12 -10.77
CA LEU A 114 -9.88 10.91 -10.01
C LEU A 114 -10.41 9.66 -10.71
N GLN A 115 -11.58 9.72 -11.34
CA GLN A 115 -12.13 8.62 -12.16
C GLN A 115 -11.27 8.35 -13.40
N ALA A 116 -10.82 9.40 -14.09
CA ALA A 116 -9.88 9.23 -15.19
C ALA A 116 -8.53 8.64 -14.73
N LEU A 117 -8.07 9.00 -13.52
CA LEU A 117 -6.86 8.44 -12.91
C LEU A 117 -7.05 6.95 -12.59
N THR A 118 -8.17 6.55 -11.99
CA THR A 118 -8.47 5.13 -11.75
C THR A 118 -8.57 4.34 -13.03
N ASP A 119 -9.23 4.88 -14.06
CA ASP A 119 -9.34 4.24 -15.35
C ASP A 119 -7.98 4.07 -16.03
N LYS A 120 -7.07 5.05 -15.90
CA LYS A 120 -5.69 4.94 -16.38
C LYS A 120 -5.01 3.72 -15.76
N TYR A 121 -5.03 3.62 -14.43
CA TYR A 121 -4.33 2.58 -13.66
C TYR A 121 -5.10 1.25 -13.51
N GLY A 122 -6.38 1.19 -13.90
CA GLY A 122 -7.23 0.00 -13.66
C GLY A 122 -7.53 -0.21 -12.18
N PHE A 123 -7.43 0.86 -11.39
CA PHE A 123 -7.67 0.82 -9.96
C PHE A 123 -9.16 1.02 -9.70
N ASN A 124 -9.75 0.30 -8.74
CA ASN A 124 -11.14 0.49 -8.35
C ASN A 124 -11.25 0.56 -6.82
N TYR A 125 -11.74 1.70 -6.32
CA TYR A 125 -11.88 1.98 -4.89
C TYR A 125 -12.80 0.99 -4.15
N ASN A 126 -13.75 0.37 -4.87
CA ASN A 126 -14.75 -0.55 -4.33
C ASN A 126 -14.31 -2.03 -4.37
N LEU A 127 -13.12 -2.33 -4.89
CA LEU A 127 -12.59 -3.69 -4.82
C LEU A 127 -12.14 -3.98 -3.39
N PHE A 128 -13.00 -4.65 -2.62
CA PHE A 128 -12.75 -5.04 -1.23
C PHE A 128 -11.37 -5.71 -1.04
N VAL A 129 -10.91 -6.50 -2.01
CA VAL A 129 -9.61 -7.19 -1.97
C VAL A 129 -8.44 -6.20 -1.96
N ILE A 130 -8.59 -5.05 -2.62
CA ILE A 130 -7.60 -3.96 -2.62
C ILE A 130 -7.68 -3.19 -1.29
N VAL A 131 -8.89 -2.86 -0.84
CA VAL A 131 -9.12 -2.15 0.43
C VAL A 131 -8.51 -2.94 1.60
N ASP A 132 -8.90 -4.21 1.77
CA ASP A 132 -8.41 -5.08 2.84
C ASP A 132 -6.91 -5.36 2.70
N GLY A 133 -6.40 -5.45 1.47
CA GLY A 133 -4.97 -5.57 1.19
C GLY A 133 -4.14 -4.39 1.71
N VAL A 134 -4.52 -3.18 1.31
CA VAL A 134 -3.82 -1.93 1.64
C VAL A 134 -3.96 -1.58 3.12
N LEU A 135 -5.18 -1.68 3.64
CA LEU A 135 -5.53 -1.10 4.93
C LEU A 135 -5.38 -2.06 6.12
N ASN A 136 -5.38 -3.37 5.88
CA ASN A 136 -5.41 -4.36 6.96
C ASN A 136 -4.33 -5.46 6.79
N GLN A 137 -4.38 -6.24 5.71
CA GLN A 137 -3.50 -7.40 5.53
C GLN A 137 -2.01 -7.02 5.50
N CYS A 138 -1.63 -5.98 4.74
CA CYS A 138 -0.23 -5.58 4.63
C CYS A 138 0.34 -4.97 5.92
N PRO A 139 -0.32 -4.01 6.59
CA PRO A 139 0.11 -3.55 7.91
C PRO A 139 0.29 -4.69 8.92
N TYR A 140 -0.67 -5.63 8.98
CA TYR A 140 -0.57 -6.78 9.87
C TYR A 140 0.59 -7.73 9.51
N LYS A 141 0.77 -8.02 8.21
CA LYS A 141 1.86 -8.87 7.72
C LYS A 141 3.23 -8.29 8.08
N VAL A 142 3.43 -6.99 7.87
CA VAL A 142 4.67 -6.29 8.20
C VAL A 142 4.89 -6.24 9.70
N TYR A 143 3.86 -5.90 10.49
CA TYR A 143 3.92 -5.94 11.95
C TYR A 143 4.42 -7.30 12.46
N LYS A 144 3.85 -8.40 11.96
CA LYS A 144 4.24 -9.76 12.36
C LYS A 144 5.62 -10.15 11.86
N SER A 145 5.95 -9.90 10.60
CA SER A 145 7.21 -10.36 10.00
C SER A 145 8.42 -9.58 10.51
N GLN A 146 8.28 -8.30 10.77
CA GLN A 146 9.33 -7.43 11.29
C GLN A 146 9.35 -7.38 12.82
N GLN A 147 8.49 -8.15 13.50
CA GLN A 147 8.39 -8.21 14.96
C GLN A 147 8.23 -6.83 15.60
N LEU A 148 7.41 -5.97 14.99
CA LEU A 148 7.17 -4.63 15.49
C LEU A 148 6.41 -4.69 16.81
N LYS A 149 6.63 -3.68 17.64
CA LYS A 149 5.86 -3.49 18.87
C LYS A 149 4.48 -2.90 18.57
N GLU A 150 3.54 -3.06 19.49
CA GLU A 150 2.18 -2.52 19.37
C GLU A 150 2.12 -0.99 19.37
N ASP A 151 3.15 -0.31 19.89
CA ASP A 151 3.28 1.16 19.82
C ASP A 151 3.82 1.66 18.47
N HIS A 152 4.24 0.77 17.58
CA HIS A 152 4.74 1.14 16.26
C HIS A 152 3.63 1.72 15.39
N LEU A 153 3.93 2.80 14.65
CA LEU A 153 2.93 3.55 13.88
C LEU A 153 2.18 2.68 12.86
N ILE A 154 2.88 1.83 12.09
CA ILE A 154 2.26 0.86 11.17
C ILE A 154 1.16 0.02 11.85
N TYR A 155 1.41 -0.48 13.06
CA TYR A 155 0.44 -1.30 13.78
C TYR A 155 -0.75 -0.46 14.26
N ARG A 156 -0.48 0.69 14.91
CA ARG A 156 -1.53 1.58 15.43
C ARG A 156 -2.43 2.12 14.32
N GLN A 157 -1.83 2.56 13.22
CA GLN A 157 -2.55 3.03 12.04
C GLN A 157 -3.38 1.90 11.43
N GLY A 158 -2.79 0.71 11.21
CA GLY A 158 -3.52 -0.44 10.66
C GLY A 158 -4.70 -0.87 11.53
N LYS A 159 -4.54 -0.81 12.87
CA LYS A 159 -5.62 -1.11 13.81
C LYS A 159 -6.77 -0.11 13.70
N LEU A 160 -6.50 1.20 13.74
CA LEU A 160 -7.55 2.22 13.65
C LEU A 160 -8.26 2.21 12.30
N VAL A 161 -7.52 1.98 11.21
CA VAL A 161 -8.12 1.85 9.89
C VAL A 161 -9.00 0.59 9.81
N LYS A 162 -8.57 -0.54 10.39
CA LYS A 162 -9.42 -1.73 10.49
C LYS A 162 -10.69 -1.46 11.28
N GLU A 163 -10.60 -0.74 12.40
CA GLU A 163 -11.77 -0.38 13.19
C GLU A 163 -12.74 0.52 12.42
N LEU A 164 -12.23 1.46 11.62
CA LEU A 164 -13.02 2.25 10.66
C LEU A 164 -13.70 1.36 9.60
N MET A 165 -13.01 0.33 9.10
CA MET A 165 -13.59 -0.62 8.15
C MET A 165 -14.73 -1.42 8.78
N ASP A 166 -14.55 -1.88 10.03
CA ASP A 166 -15.51 -2.71 10.74
C ASP A 166 -16.77 -1.92 11.17
N ASN A 167 -16.62 -0.64 11.53
CA ASN A 167 -17.70 0.23 12.01
C ASN A 167 -18.32 1.14 10.93
N GLY A 168 -17.80 1.08 9.71
CA GLY A 168 -18.15 1.97 8.60
C GLY A 168 -17.23 3.21 8.51
N TYR A 169 -16.85 3.56 7.28
CA TYR A 169 -15.82 4.58 6.98
C TYR A 169 -16.14 6.03 7.39
N TYR A 170 -17.28 6.28 8.05
CA TYR A 170 -17.83 7.61 8.36
C TYR A 170 -17.84 7.95 9.86
N GLN A 171 -17.22 7.13 10.70
CA GLN A 171 -17.15 7.40 12.14
C GLN A 171 -16.18 8.55 12.42
N GLU A 172 -16.71 9.77 12.58
CA GLU A 172 -15.91 11.00 12.72
C GLU A 172 -14.87 10.91 13.84
N ASP A 173 -15.24 10.37 15.01
CA ASP A 173 -14.34 10.22 16.15
C ASP A 173 -13.14 9.31 15.84
N GLN A 174 -13.38 8.22 15.10
CA GLN A 174 -12.33 7.27 14.73
C GLN A 174 -11.42 7.83 13.63
N ILE A 175 -11.97 8.64 12.71
CA ILE A 175 -11.18 9.39 11.74
C ILE A 175 -10.29 10.39 12.50
N GLU A 176 -10.82 11.14 13.45
CA GLU A 176 -10.00 12.05 14.25
C GLU A 176 -8.88 11.33 15.01
N GLU A 177 -9.18 10.18 15.61
CA GLU A 177 -8.20 9.37 16.33
C GLU A 177 -7.06 8.93 15.40
N LEU A 178 -7.39 8.45 14.20
CA LEU A 178 -6.41 8.12 13.16
C LEU A 178 -5.47 9.29 12.83
N PHE A 179 -6.01 10.50 12.71
CA PHE A 179 -5.22 11.71 12.45
C PHE A 179 -4.40 12.19 13.65
N LYS A 180 -4.81 11.87 14.88
CA LYS A 180 -4.06 12.18 16.12
C LYS A 180 -2.83 11.28 16.25
N GLU A 181 -2.93 10.01 15.85
CA GLU A 181 -1.83 9.03 15.93
C GLU A 181 -0.64 9.35 15.00
N ILE A 182 -0.89 10.01 13.86
CA ILE A 182 0.14 10.32 12.87
C ILE A 182 0.61 11.75 13.08
N ASP A 183 1.83 11.95 13.57
CA ASP A 183 2.38 13.31 13.67
C ASP A 183 2.65 13.93 12.29
N GLN A 184 2.84 15.25 12.21
CA GLN A 184 3.04 15.93 10.93
C GLN A 184 4.37 15.58 10.26
N LYS A 185 5.37 15.07 10.99
CA LYS A 185 6.65 14.64 10.45
C LYS A 185 6.48 13.29 9.75
N ASP A 186 5.83 12.34 10.40
CA ASP A 186 5.52 11.02 9.86
C ASP A 186 4.53 11.12 8.70
N PHE A 187 3.56 12.03 8.76
CA PHE A 187 2.62 12.29 7.65
C PHE A 187 3.31 12.75 6.35
N LYS A 188 4.55 13.26 6.40
CA LYS A 188 5.31 13.57 5.17
C LYS A 188 5.79 12.33 4.43
N ASN A 189 5.88 11.20 5.12
CA ASN A 189 6.22 9.92 4.51
C ASN A 189 4.99 9.36 3.78
N GLU A 190 5.14 9.06 2.51
CA GLU A 190 4.07 8.54 1.66
C GLU A 190 3.46 7.24 2.18
N VAL A 191 4.23 6.41 2.90
CA VAL A 191 3.74 5.15 3.46
C VAL A 191 2.65 5.38 4.51
N TYR A 192 2.80 6.41 5.36
CA TYR A 192 1.80 6.77 6.37
C TYR A 192 0.69 7.64 5.78
N LYS A 193 0.98 8.39 4.72
CA LYS A 193 0.03 9.30 4.07
C LYS A 193 -0.93 8.59 3.09
N ALA A 194 -0.46 7.59 2.35
CA ALA A 194 -1.24 6.92 1.31
C ALA A 194 -2.54 6.28 1.84
N PRO A 195 -2.57 5.60 3.01
CA PRO A 195 -3.83 5.13 3.59
C PRO A 195 -4.85 6.25 3.85
N ILE A 196 -4.38 7.44 4.25
CA ILE A 196 -5.25 8.61 4.46
C ILE A 196 -5.79 9.16 3.15
N ILE A 197 -4.93 9.30 2.13
CA ILE A 197 -5.37 9.67 0.78
C ILE A 197 -6.41 8.68 0.29
N TYR A 198 -6.17 7.38 0.48
CA TYR A 198 -7.09 6.34 0.07
C TYR A 198 -8.47 6.46 0.73
N LEU A 199 -8.53 6.74 2.04
CA LEU A 199 -9.78 7.02 2.73
C LEU A 199 -10.52 8.24 2.13
N VAL A 200 -9.80 9.31 1.77
CA VAL A 200 -10.40 10.46 1.06
C VAL A 200 -10.99 10.03 -0.27
N LEU A 201 -10.28 9.20 -1.05
CA LEU A 201 -10.76 8.74 -2.35
C LEU A 201 -12.02 7.87 -2.23
N MET A 202 -12.08 6.99 -1.25
CA MET A 202 -13.29 6.20 -0.96
C MET A 202 -14.49 7.08 -0.61
N ASN A 203 -14.29 8.09 0.24
CA ASN A 203 -15.35 9.04 0.62
C ASN A 203 -15.79 9.91 -0.57
N MET A 204 -14.86 10.33 -1.43
CA MET A 204 -15.16 11.03 -2.68
C MET A 204 -15.99 10.14 -3.61
N ASP A 205 -15.64 8.87 -3.77
CA ASP A 205 -16.35 7.92 -4.61
C ASP A 205 -17.79 7.72 -4.14
N PHE A 206 -17.98 7.47 -2.86
CA PHE A 206 -19.31 7.36 -2.27
C PHE A 206 -20.14 8.65 -2.43
N ARG A 207 -19.50 9.81 -2.25
CA ARG A 207 -20.17 11.10 -2.31
C ARG A 207 -20.52 11.54 -3.73
N TYR A 208 -19.79 11.13 -4.76
CA TYR A 208 -19.97 11.64 -6.12
C TYR A 208 -20.36 10.58 -7.15
N ASP A 209 -20.19 9.28 -6.89
CA ASP A 209 -20.66 8.22 -7.78
C ASP A 209 -22.20 8.20 -7.84
N PRO A 210 -22.81 8.51 -9.01
CA PRO A 210 -24.24 8.44 -9.17
C PRO A 210 -24.81 7.02 -8.98
N ASN A 211 -24.02 5.96 -9.13
CA ASN A 211 -24.44 4.58 -8.94
C ASN A 211 -24.51 4.20 -7.45
N LEU A 212 -23.64 4.76 -6.62
CA LEU A 212 -23.66 4.57 -5.16
C LEU A 212 -24.74 5.42 -4.48
N LYS A 213 -24.92 6.67 -4.93
CA LYS A 213 -26.02 7.55 -4.45
C LYS A 213 -27.42 6.94 -4.60
N ARG A 214 -27.64 6.10 -5.61
CA ARG A 214 -28.95 5.44 -5.82
C ARG A 214 -29.17 4.23 -4.92
N LYS A 215 -28.11 3.65 -4.33
CA LYS A 215 -28.20 2.49 -3.44
C LYS A 215 -28.39 2.89 -1.98
N ILE A 216 -28.05 4.12 -1.63
CA ILE A 216 -28.14 4.65 -0.27
C ILE A 216 -29.14 5.79 -0.27
N ASP A 217 -30.39 5.42 -0.06
CA ASP A 217 -31.43 6.36 0.35
C ASP A 217 -31.16 6.73 1.81
N PRO A 218 -30.79 7.98 2.14
CA PRO A 218 -30.55 8.39 3.53
C PRO A 218 -31.78 8.18 4.42
N SER A 219 -32.99 8.17 3.86
CA SER A 219 -34.23 7.88 4.58
C SER A 219 -34.39 6.40 4.97
N LYS A 220 -33.57 5.51 4.42
CA LYS A 220 -33.49 4.09 4.82
C LYS A 220 -32.32 3.76 5.75
N ILE A 221 -31.36 4.68 5.92
CA ILE A 221 -30.31 4.57 6.94
C ILE A 221 -30.76 5.24 8.25
N MET A 222 -31.65 6.24 8.18
CA MET A 222 -32.30 6.84 9.34
C MET A 222 -33.77 6.38 9.50
N GLY A 223 -34.01 5.09 9.32
CA GLY A 223 -35.34 4.48 9.46
C GLY A 223 -35.46 3.63 10.72
N ASN A 224 -35.99 4.25 11.78
CA ASN A 224 -36.78 3.67 12.87
C ASN A 224 -36.14 2.51 13.68
N GLU A 225 -35.55 2.84 14.84
CA GLU A 225 -36.17 2.69 16.18
C GLU A 225 -35.37 3.47 17.22
#